data_AF-A0A7X3Z0Q4-F1
#
_entry.id   AF-A0A7X3Z0Q4-F1
#
_cell.length_a   1.000
_cell.length_b   1.000
_cell.length_c   1.000
_cell.angle_alpha   90.00
_cell.angle_beta   90.00
_cell.angle_gamma   90.00
#
_symmetry.space_group_name_H-M   'P 1'
#
loop_
_entity.id
_entity.type
_entity.pdbx_description
1 polymer ?
#
loop_
_entity_poly.entity_id
_entity_poly.type
_entity_poly.pdbx_seq_one_letter_code
_entity_poly.pdbx_strand_id
1 'polypeptide(L)'
;MNNRGTTWQENEIEIIVSDYLEMLRLDLEGKKFNKTERYRILQGTLNRSIKAIEGKHRNISAIMEILDLQIVEGLSPWGHYQKRLFEVLVNQLEDRNLLEAMYGQTGEARIPNTGILYNPPPTIDRKFEIIDPNFWNFVEKYDPLRDARNRELGEAGEKYVYDAEKRRLLHEGKDKLSERVRWVSKEDGDGTGYDILSFTSDGDKRWLEVKTTISSKRAGFWITQNELSVSDENPDIYRLVRLFDFKRKPSAFKLKPPLRDHVKLHPSLYHASFKFT
;
A
#
# COMPACT_ATOMS: atom_id res chain seq x y z
N MET A 1 -2.75 11.86 38.10
CA MET A 1 -1.49 11.08 38.15
C MET A 1 -1.13 10.68 36.74
N ASN A 2 -0.02 11.15 36.16
CA ASN A 2 0.29 10.94 34.74
C ASN A 2 0.59 9.46 34.45
N ASN A 3 -0.18 8.81 33.58
CA ASN A 3 -0.06 7.37 33.25
C ASN A 3 1.16 7.08 32.33
N ARG A 4 2.37 7.48 32.74
CA ARG A 4 3.59 7.23 31.97
C ARG A 4 4.03 5.78 32.15
N GLY A 5 4.19 5.04 31.04
CA GLY A 5 4.71 3.67 31.05
C GLY A 5 3.71 2.58 31.45
N THR A 6 2.46 2.91 31.77
CA THR A 6 1.41 1.92 32.07
C THR A 6 0.78 1.37 30.78
N THR A 7 0.35 0.12 30.79
CA THR A 7 -0.37 -0.53 29.68
C THR A 7 -1.62 0.28 29.31
N TRP A 8 -1.88 0.41 28.00
CA TRP A 8 -3.10 1.06 27.49
C TRP A 8 -4.31 0.19 27.80
N GLN A 9 -5.31 0.76 28.46
CA GLN A 9 -6.57 0.10 28.79
C GLN A 9 -7.51 0.07 27.57
N GLU A 10 -8.51 -0.81 27.62
CA GLU A 10 -9.47 -1.02 26.54
C GLU A 10 -10.15 0.28 26.09
N ASN A 11 -10.75 1.02 27.02
CA ASN A 11 -11.39 2.30 26.76
C ASN A 11 -10.42 3.36 26.20
N GLU A 12 -9.15 3.35 26.63
CA GLU A 12 -8.13 4.26 26.08
C GLU A 12 -7.83 3.93 24.61
N ILE A 13 -7.82 2.65 24.24
CA ILE A 13 -7.62 2.18 22.86
C ILE A 13 -8.82 2.59 21.99
N GLU A 14 -10.05 2.39 22.46
CA GLU A 14 -11.26 2.76 21.73
C GLU A 14 -11.33 4.26 21.44
N ILE A 15 -11.04 5.09 22.45
CA ILE A 15 -11.06 6.55 22.32
C ILE A 15 -10.00 7.03 21.32
N ILE A 16 -8.78 6.52 21.41
CA ILE A 16 -7.70 6.99 20.53
C ILE A 16 -7.86 6.50 19.09
N VAL A 17 -8.39 5.30 18.89
CA VAL A 17 -8.78 4.82 17.55
C VAL A 17 -9.88 5.70 16.98
N SER A 18 -10.91 6.02 17.77
CA SER A 18 -11.99 6.91 17.35
C SER A 18 -11.48 8.30 16.96
N ASP A 19 -10.56 8.88 17.73
CA ASP A 19 -9.95 10.17 17.42
C ASP A 19 -9.17 10.14 16.09
N TYR A 20 -8.38 9.09 15.88
CA TYR A 20 -7.63 8.88 14.65
C TYR A 20 -8.54 8.77 13.43
N LEU A 21 -9.59 7.96 13.51
CA LEU A 21 -10.53 7.76 12.41
C LEU A 21 -11.34 9.02 12.10
N GLU A 22 -11.64 9.85 13.09
CA GLU A 22 -12.25 11.16 12.86
C GLU A 22 -11.30 12.12 12.15
N MET A 23 -10.02 12.16 12.52
CA MET A 23 -9.02 12.92 11.76
C MET A 23 -8.91 12.42 10.31
N LEU A 24 -8.95 11.11 10.10
CA LEU A 24 -8.90 10.53 8.76
C LEU A 24 -10.13 10.88 7.93
N ARG A 25 -11.33 10.85 8.52
CA ARG A 25 -12.55 11.30 7.87
C ARG A 25 -12.46 12.77 7.45
N LEU A 26 -11.99 13.64 8.34
CA LEU A 26 -11.80 15.07 8.04
C LEU A 26 -10.78 15.27 6.90
N ASP A 27 -9.67 14.52 6.91
CA ASP A 27 -8.65 14.54 5.85
C ASP A 27 -9.23 14.12 4.49
N LEU A 28 -9.99 13.01 4.46
CA LEU A 28 -10.67 12.51 3.26
C LEU A 28 -11.69 13.52 2.72
N GLU A 29 -12.34 14.30 3.59
CA GLU A 29 -13.28 15.36 3.22
C GLU A 29 -12.60 16.69 2.87
N GLY A 30 -11.25 16.76 2.91
CA GLY A 30 -10.50 18.00 2.70
C GLY A 30 -10.72 19.05 3.79
N LYS A 31 -11.27 18.67 4.94
CA LYS A 31 -11.54 19.55 6.08
C LYS A 31 -10.29 19.71 6.94
N LYS A 32 -9.94 20.96 7.25
CA LYS A 32 -8.81 21.26 8.13
C LYS A 32 -9.11 20.85 9.57
N PHE A 33 -8.11 20.30 10.24
CA PHE A 33 -8.12 20.04 11.69
C PHE A 33 -6.75 20.34 12.31
N ASN A 34 -6.73 20.58 13.62
CA ASN A 34 -5.50 20.90 14.36
C ASN A 34 -5.11 19.71 15.26
N LYS A 35 -4.05 18.98 14.87
CA LYS A 35 -3.52 17.83 15.64
C LYS A 35 -3.15 18.20 17.07
N THR A 36 -2.50 19.34 17.27
CA THR A 36 -2.07 19.81 18.60
C THR A 36 -3.26 20.02 19.52
N GLU A 37 -4.36 20.57 19.01
CA GLU A 37 -5.56 20.78 19.82
C GLU A 37 -6.24 19.47 20.20
N ARG A 38 -6.35 18.52 19.26
CA ARG A 38 -6.88 17.18 19.57
C ARG A 38 -6.03 16.46 20.62
N TYR A 39 -4.70 16.59 20.56
CA TYR A 39 -3.82 16.00 21.57
C TYR A 39 -4.02 16.60 22.97
N ARG A 40 -4.34 17.89 23.08
CA ARG A 40 -4.69 18.52 24.37
C ARG A 40 -6.01 17.99 24.92
N ILE A 41 -7.02 17.87 24.06
CA ILE A 41 -8.31 17.28 24.44
C ILE A 41 -8.11 15.85 24.95
N LEU A 42 -7.41 15.01 24.17
CA LEU A 42 -7.11 13.63 24.56
C LEU A 42 -6.25 13.53 25.82
N GLN A 43 -5.32 14.47 26.05
CA GLN A 43 -4.54 14.50 27.28
C GLN A 43 -5.42 14.69 28.52
N GLY A 44 -6.46 15.52 28.43
CA GLY A 44 -7.44 15.70 29.50
C GLY A 44 -8.28 14.44 29.76
N THR A 45 -8.72 13.76 28.69
CA THR A 45 -9.58 12.57 28.78
C THR A 45 -8.83 11.31 29.20
N LEU A 46 -7.65 11.06 28.62
CA LEU A 46 -6.89 9.83 28.81
C LEU A 46 -5.88 9.94 29.95
N ASN A 47 -5.59 11.16 30.42
CA ASN A 47 -4.54 11.41 31.42
C ASN A 47 -3.18 10.81 31.00
N ARG A 48 -2.90 10.88 29.69
CA ARG A 48 -1.67 10.48 29.02
C ARG A 48 -0.93 11.72 28.50
N SER A 49 0.40 11.66 28.44
CA SER A 49 1.18 12.74 27.83
C SER A 49 0.90 12.86 26.32
N ILE A 50 0.97 14.07 25.77
CA ILE A 50 0.85 14.34 24.32
C ILE A 50 1.78 13.42 23.50
N LYS A 51 3.04 13.24 23.95
CA LYS A 51 3.99 12.34 23.29
C LYS A 51 3.51 10.88 23.21
N ALA A 52 2.82 10.40 24.26
CA ALA A 52 2.27 9.05 24.27
C ALA A 52 1.07 8.92 23.32
N ILE A 53 0.22 9.95 23.27
CA ILE A 53 -0.93 10.02 22.35
C ILE A 53 -0.45 10.05 20.90
N GLU A 54 0.49 10.94 20.56
CA GLU A 54 1.10 10.98 19.23
C GLU A 54 1.76 9.65 18.86
N GLY A 55 2.53 9.06 19.79
CA GLY A 55 3.14 7.75 19.59
C GLY A 55 2.12 6.67 19.25
N LYS A 56 0.99 6.65 19.97
CA LYS A 56 -0.09 5.68 19.76
C LYS A 56 -0.87 5.94 18.46
N HIS A 57 -1.08 7.20 18.06
CA HIS A 57 -1.57 7.53 16.71
C HIS A 57 -0.61 7.04 15.61
N ARG A 58 0.70 7.17 15.80
CA ARG A 58 1.70 6.63 14.87
C ARG A 58 1.71 5.10 14.84
N ASN A 59 1.35 4.44 15.94
CA ASN A 59 1.12 2.99 15.95
C ASN A 59 -0.12 2.60 15.12
N ILE A 60 -1.21 3.38 15.21
CA ILE A 60 -2.39 3.19 14.34
C ILE A 60 -2.00 3.38 12.87
N SER A 61 -1.25 4.43 12.53
CA SER A 61 -0.75 4.62 11.16
C SER A 61 0.12 3.45 10.67
N ALA A 62 0.82 2.73 11.55
CA ALA A 62 1.56 1.52 11.18
C ALA A 62 0.65 0.35 10.83
N ILE A 63 -0.42 0.15 11.61
CA ILE A 63 -1.42 -0.87 11.27
C ILE A 63 -2.14 -0.51 9.96
N MET A 64 -2.51 0.76 9.78
CA MET A 64 -3.13 1.23 8.53
C MET A 64 -2.21 1.03 7.32
N GLU A 65 -0.90 1.30 7.43
CA GLU A 65 0.09 1.07 6.36
C GLU A 65 0.23 -0.43 6.01
N ILE A 66 0.15 -1.31 7.01
CA ILE A 66 0.16 -2.77 6.79
C ILE A 66 -1.10 -3.24 6.10
N LEU A 67 -2.24 -2.70 6.53
CA LEU A 67 -3.55 -2.98 5.93
C LEU A 67 -3.71 -2.28 4.57
N ASP A 68 -2.68 -1.67 3.98
CA ASP A 68 -2.77 -0.94 2.71
C ASP A 68 -3.85 0.17 2.69
N LEU A 69 -4.08 0.82 3.84
CA LEU A 69 -5.07 1.89 3.99
C LEU A 69 -4.42 3.27 4.03
N GLN A 70 -5.21 4.28 3.65
CA GLN A 70 -4.79 5.67 3.77
C GLN A 70 -4.55 6.06 5.23
N ILE A 71 -3.48 6.81 5.47
CA ILE A 71 -3.14 7.36 6.78
C ILE A 71 -3.38 8.86 6.82
N VAL A 72 -3.60 9.38 8.03
CA VAL A 72 -3.70 10.81 8.28
C VAL A 72 -2.39 11.52 7.91
N GLU A 73 -2.48 12.61 7.14
CA GLU A 73 -1.29 13.33 6.69
C GLU A 73 -0.39 13.83 7.84
N GLY A 74 0.92 13.62 7.68
CA GLY A 74 1.93 14.01 8.66
C GLY A 74 1.93 13.17 9.95
N LEU A 75 1.23 12.04 10.00
CA LEU A 75 1.36 11.03 11.05
C LEU A 75 2.19 9.84 10.55
N SER A 76 3.51 10.01 10.57
CA SER A 76 4.44 8.98 10.07
C SER A 76 4.34 7.69 10.90
N PRO A 77 4.16 6.51 10.28
CA PRO A 77 3.98 5.27 11.02
C PRO A 77 5.15 4.94 11.95
N TRP A 78 4.85 4.29 13.08
CA TRP A 78 5.83 3.79 14.04
C TRP A 78 5.37 2.43 14.59
N GLY A 79 6.07 1.36 14.23
CA GLY A 79 5.63 -0.02 14.40
C GLY A 79 5.84 -0.62 15.79
N HIS A 80 5.15 -0.08 16.81
CA HIS A 80 5.02 -0.72 18.13
C HIS A 80 3.54 -0.88 18.46
N TYR A 81 2.93 -2.00 18.08
CA TYR A 81 1.50 -2.21 18.33
C TYR A 81 1.20 -3.62 18.83
N GLN A 82 0.11 -3.72 19.59
CA GLN A 82 -0.43 -4.94 20.16
C GLN A 82 -1.64 -5.38 19.35
N LYS A 83 -1.94 -6.68 19.33
CA LYS A 83 -3.10 -7.27 18.66
C LYS A 83 -4.41 -6.52 18.95
N ARG A 84 -4.64 -6.09 20.19
CA ARG A 84 -5.88 -5.41 20.56
C ARG A 84 -6.12 -4.09 19.82
N LEU A 85 -5.05 -3.33 19.55
CA LEU A 85 -5.15 -2.08 18.79
C LEU A 85 -5.64 -2.34 17.35
N PHE A 86 -5.20 -3.46 16.76
CA PHE A 86 -5.65 -3.89 15.44
C PHE A 86 -7.13 -4.25 15.45
N GLU A 87 -7.59 -5.08 16.39
CA GLU A 87 -9.00 -5.50 16.48
C GLU A 87 -9.95 -4.30 16.62
N VAL A 88 -9.65 -3.38 17.54
CA VAL A 88 -10.49 -2.18 17.76
C VAL A 88 -10.49 -1.27 16.53
N LEU A 89 -9.34 -1.11 15.87
CA LEU A 89 -9.25 -0.33 14.64
C LEU A 89 -10.12 -0.91 13.54
N VAL A 90 -10.04 -2.22 13.28
CA VAL A 90 -10.80 -2.80 12.18
C VAL A 90 -12.30 -2.76 12.44
N ASN A 91 -12.75 -3.08 13.66
CA ASN A 91 -14.15 -2.99 14.02
C ASN A 91 -14.71 -1.57 13.79
N GLN A 92 -13.99 -0.53 14.24
CA GLN A 92 -14.44 0.85 14.05
C GLN A 92 -14.36 1.33 12.59
N LEU A 93 -13.45 0.79 11.77
CA LEU A 93 -13.39 1.09 10.33
C LEU A 93 -14.64 0.59 9.61
N GLU A 94 -15.09 -0.62 9.95
CA GLU A 94 -16.31 -1.25 9.41
C GLU A 94 -17.55 -0.46 9.84
N ASP A 95 -17.70 -0.18 11.14
CA ASP A 95 -18.86 0.53 11.70
C ASP A 95 -19.07 1.92 11.08
N ARG A 96 -17.98 2.62 10.74
CA ARG A 96 -18.02 3.98 10.20
C ARG A 96 -18.11 4.04 8.68
N ASN A 97 -18.08 2.89 8.00
CA ASN A 97 -18.04 2.79 6.54
C ASN A 97 -16.93 3.64 5.89
N LEU A 98 -15.80 3.85 6.58
CA LEU A 98 -14.71 4.70 6.10
C LEU A 98 -13.95 4.08 4.92
N LEU A 99 -14.04 2.76 4.76
CA LEU A 99 -13.46 2.07 3.61
C LEU A 99 -14.06 2.61 2.31
N GLU A 100 -15.38 2.82 2.23
CA GLU A 100 -16.00 3.41 1.04
C GLU A 100 -15.46 4.81 0.74
N ALA A 101 -15.29 5.65 1.76
CA ALA A 101 -14.74 6.99 1.58
C ALA A 101 -13.30 6.98 1.07
N MET A 102 -12.47 6.01 1.49
CA MET A 102 -11.10 5.83 0.98
C MET A 102 -11.10 5.30 -0.47
N TYR A 103 -12.05 4.43 -0.80
CA TYR A 103 -12.14 3.78 -2.10
C TYR A 103 -13.06 4.48 -3.12
N GLY A 104 -13.74 5.58 -2.76
CA GLY A 104 -14.59 6.39 -3.65
C GLY A 104 -13.93 6.87 -4.95
N GLN A 105 -14.74 7.32 -5.92
CA GLN A 105 -14.38 7.46 -7.34
C GLN A 105 -12.97 7.98 -7.61
N THR A 106 -12.21 7.22 -8.42
CA THR A 106 -10.91 7.62 -8.94
C THR A 106 -11.08 8.77 -9.94
N GLY A 107 -10.57 9.96 -9.62
CA GLY A 107 -10.30 10.95 -10.66
C GLY A 107 -9.23 10.43 -11.62
N GLU A 108 -9.26 10.86 -12.89
CA GLU A 108 -8.20 10.51 -13.83
C GLU A 108 -6.87 11.11 -13.37
N ALA A 109 -5.96 10.25 -12.92
CA ALA A 109 -4.62 10.65 -12.56
C ALA A 109 -3.89 11.22 -13.78
N ARG A 110 -3.39 12.46 -13.67
CA ARG A 110 -2.63 13.08 -14.75
C ARG A 110 -1.33 12.31 -15.00
N ILE A 111 -1.12 11.90 -16.25
CA ILE A 111 0.11 11.23 -16.70
C ILE A 111 0.99 12.27 -17.41
N PRO A 112 2.26 12.46 -17.01
CA PRO A 112 3.19 13.32 -17.74
C PRO A 112 3.44 12.82 -19.17
N ASN A 113 3.73 13.73 -20.10
CA ASN A 113 4.09 13.35 -21.48
C ASN A 113 5.38 12.51 -21.53
N THR A 114 6.30 12.73 -20.58
CA THR A 114 7.53 11.94 -20.42
C THR A 114 7.28 10.53 -19.86
N GLY A 115 6.03 10.17 -19.55
CA GLY A 115 5.69 8.96 -18.79
C GLY A 115 5.92 9.12 -17.29
N ILE A 116 6.07 7.99 -16.59
CA ILE A 116 6.25 7.95 -15.13
C ILE A 116 7.66 8.42 -14.75
N LEU A 117 7.73 9.39 -13.84
CA LEU A 117 8.95 9.73 -13.12
C LEU A 117 9.09 8.82 -11.89
N TYR A 118 10.12 7.99 -11.87
CA TYR A 118 10.36 7.04 -10.78
C TYR A 118 11.19 7.66 -9.66
N ASN A 119 10.70 7.54 -8.43
CA ASN A 119 11.42 7.89 -7.21
C ASN A 119 12.32 6.73 -6.77
N PRO A 120 13.33 6.98 -5.91
CA PRO A 120 14.05 5.92 -5.23
C PRO A 120 13.12 5.04 -4.38
N PRO A 121 13.34 3.71 -4.35
CA PRO A 121 12.59 2.81 -3.47
C PRO A 121 12.81 3.20 -1.99
N PRO A 122 11.86 2.90 -1.09
CA PRO A 122 12.05 3.16 0.34
C PRO A 122 13.22 2.34 0.90
N THR A 123 13.98 2.91 1.82
CA THR A 123 14.96 2.17 2.61
C THR A 123 14.25 1.29 3.64
N ILE A 124 14.70 0.05 3.80
CA ILE A 124 14.23 -0.87 4.85
C ILE A 124 14.92 -0.49 6.16
N ASP A 125 14.64 0.71 6.70
CA ASP A 125 15.28 1.18 7.93
C ASP A 125 14.27 1.33 9.08
N ARG A 126 13.40 0.33 9.24
CA ARG A 126 12.53 0.24 10.40
C ARG A 126 12.63 -1.12 11.04
N LYS A 127 13.03 -1.11 12.31
CA LYS A 127 12.67 -2.17 13.27
C LYS A 127 11.15 -2.15 13.42
N PHE A 128 10.45 -2.87 12.56
CA PHE A 128 9.09 -3.29 12.86
C PHE A 128 9.20 -4.47 13.82
N GLU A 129 8.97 -4.22 15.10
CA GLU A 129 8.77 -5.31 16.05
C GLU A 129 7.30 -5.69 15.99
N ILE A 130 6.99 -6.66 15.12
CA ILE A 130 5.71 -7.34 15.21
C ILE A 130 5.75 -8.17 16.50
N ILE A 131 5.07 -7.67 17.53
CA ILE A 131 5.08 -8.28 18.87
C ILE A 131 4.32 -9.62 18.87
N ASP A 132 3.38 -9.81 17.94
CA ASP A 132 2.54 -11.02 17.82
C ASP A 132 2.88 -11.84 16.55
N PRO A 133 3.41 -13.07 16.68
CA PRO A 133 3.72 -13.95 15.55
C PRO A 133 2.51 -14.27 14.65
N ASN A 134 1.29 -14.25 15.18
CA ASN A 134 0.06 -14.57 14.43
C ASN A 134 -0.55 -13.35 13.74
N PHE A 135 0.07 -12.18 13.84
CA PHE A 135 -0.46 -10.94 13.27
C PHE A 135 -0.81 -11.06 11.78
N TRP A 136 0.04 -11.75 11.00
CA TRP A 136 -0.19 -11.94 9.56
C TRP A 136 -1.44 -12.78 9.26
N ASN A 137 -1.76 -13.77 10.08
CA ASN A 137 -3.00 -14.55 9.94
C ASN A 137 -4.25 -13.66 10.12
N PHE A 138 -4.16 -12.61 10.95
CA PHE A 138 -5.24 -11.65 11.11
C PHE A 138 -5.33 -10.69 9.92
N VAL A 139 -4.19 -10.19 9.44
CA VAL A 139 -4.16 -9.38 8.21
C VAL A 139 -4.78 -10.14 7.04
N GLU A 140 -4.37 -11.40 6.83
CA GLU A 140 -4.94 -12.28 5.80
C GLU A 140 -6.43 -12.54 5.95
N LYS A 141 -6.95 -12.60 7.17
CA LYS A 141 -8.40 -12.76 7.40
C LYS A 141 -9.19 -11.51 7.06
N TYR A 142 -8.60 -10.32 7.20
CA TYR A 142 -9.26 -9.05 6.97
C TYR A 142 -9.11 -8.51 5.54
N ASP A 143 -8.16 -9.04 4.78
CA ASP A 143 -7.91 -8.67 3.39
C ASP A 143 -8.99 -9.09 2.35
N PRO A 144 -9.74 -10.21 2.50
CA PRO A 144 -10.78 -10.64 1.56
C PRO A 144 -11.96 -9.66 1.40
N LEU A 145 -12.13 -8.71 2.33
CA LEU A 145 -13.16 -7.67 2.27
C LEU A 145 -12.87 -6.60 1.19
N ARG A 146 -11.83 -6.78 0.37
CA ARG A 146 -11.37 -5.79 -0.61
C ARG A 146 -11.26 -6.29 -2.05
N ASP A 147 -11.54 -7.56 -2.35
CA ASP A 147 -11.26 -8.15 -3.67
C ASP A 147 -11.77 -7.33 -4.86
N ALA A 148 -13.02 -6.85 -4.82
CA ALA A 148 -13.57 -6.06 -5.92
C ALA A 148 -12.91 -4.67 -6.05
N ARG A 149 -12.65 -3.99 -4.92
CA ARG A 149 -12.06 -2.63 -4.93
C ARG A 149 -10.55 -2.67 -5.20
N ASN A 150 -9.87 -3.74 -4.75
CA ASN A 150 -8.50 -4.05 -5.07
C ASN A 150 -8.35 -4.36 -6.58
N ARG A 151 -9.36 -5.03 -7.18
CA ARG A 151 -9.39 -5.26 -8.62
C ARG A 151 -9.56 -3.96 -9.42
N GLU A 152 -10.53 -3.12 -9.08
CA GLU A 152 -10.70 -1.81 -9.76
C GLU A 152 -9.46 -0.92 -9.61
N LEU A 153 -8.86 -0.88 -8.41
CA LEU A 153 -7.62 -0.14 -8.16
C LEU A 153 -6.43 -0.72 -8.94
N GLY A 154 -6.31 -2.04 -9.00
CA GLY A 154 -5.31 -2.76 -9.77
C GLY A 154 -5.40 -2.41 -11.25
N GLU A 155 -6.59 -2.59 -11.83
CA GLU A 155 -6.86 -2.29 -13.24
C GLU A 155 -6.61 -0.81 -13.58
N ALA A 156 -7.03 0.12 -12.70
CA ALA A 156 -6.77 1.55 -12.89
C ALA A 156 -5.26 1.87 -12.88
N GLY A 157 -4.48 1.19 -12.02
CA GLY A 157 -3.03 1.34 -11.96
C GLY A 157 -2.32 0.73 -13.16
N GLU A 158 -2.72 -0.48 -13.59
CA GLU A 158 -2.20 -1.11 -14.81
C GLU A 158 -2.46 -0.24 -16.04
N LYS A 159 -3.68 0.30 -16.18
CA LYS A 159 -4.02 1.28 -17.22
C LYS A 159 -3.11 2.50 -17.17
N TYR A 160 -2.86 3.03 -15.97
CA TYR A 160 -1.99 4.19 -15.78
C TYR A 160 -0.56 3.91 -16.26
N VAL A 161 0.01 2.76 -15.92
CA VAL A 161 1.35 2.35 -16.39
C VAL A 161 1.37 2.12 -17.90
N TYR A 162 0.37 1.43 -18.45
CA TYR A 162 0.20 1.21 -19.89
C TYR A 162 0.23 2.53 -20.67
N ASP A 163 -0.65 3.47 -20.30
CA ASP A 163 -0.78 4.76 -20.95
C ASP A 163 0.49 5.63 -20.75
N ALA A 164 1.19 5.48 -19.63
CA ALA A 164 2.43 6.20 -19.37
C ALA A 164 3.62 5.66 -20.18
N GLU A 165 3.73 4.36 -20.38
CA GLU A 165 4.78 3.76 -21.20
C GLU A 165 4.59 4.11 -22.69
N LYS A 166 3.35 4.17 -23.17
CA LYS A 166 3.05 4.68 -24.53
C LYS A 166 3.44 6.14 -24.70
N ARG A 167 3.08 7.01 -23.74
CA ARG A 167 3.48 8.43 -23.75
C ARG A 167 5.00 8.58 -23.72
N ARG A 168 5.69 7.82 -22.87
CA ARG A 168 7.15 7.82 -22.79
C ARG A 168 7.78 7.49 -24.15
N LEU A 169 7.36 6.41 -24.80
CA LEU A 169 7.91 6.02 -26.11
C LEU A 169 7.59 7.04 -27.20
N LEU A 170 6.38 7.63 -27.22
CA LEU A 170 6.06 8.72 -28.15
C LEU A 170 6.94 9.95 -27.91
N HIS A 171 7.16 10.32 -26.64
CA HIS A 171 8.03 11.43 -26.28
C HIS A 171 9.49 11.21 -26.70
N GLU A 172 9.96 9.96 -26.70
CA GLU A 172 11.29 9.55 -27.17
C GLU A 172 11.37 9.38 -28.71
N GLY A 173 10.29 9.68 -29.46
CA GLY A 173 10.23 9.52 -30.92
C GLY A 173 10.21 8.06 -31.39
N LYS A 174 9.66 7.16 -30.56
CA LYS A 174 9.59 5.71 -30.79
C LYS A 174 8.16 5.26 -31.07
N ASP A 175 7.51 5.91 -32.02
CA ASP A 175 6.09 5.73 -32.38
C ASP A 175 5.75 4.25 -32.63
N LYS A 176 6.53 3.56 -33.46
CA LYS A 176 6.35 2.12 -33.75
C LYS A 176 6.48 1.22 -32.53
N LEU A 177 7.28 1.60 -31.53
CA LEU A 177 7.40 0.84 -30.28
C LEU A 177 6.22 1.14 -29.35
N SER A 178 5.73 2.39 -29.32
CA SER A 178 4.54 2.77 -28.55
C SER A 178 3.29 1.98 -28.98
N GLU A 179 3.13 1.76 -30.28
CA GLU A 179 2.04 0.95 -30.83
C GLU A 179 2.13 -0.54 -30.43
N ARG A 180 3.33 -1.02 -30.08
CA ARG A 180 3.58 -2.41 -29.69
C ARG A 180 3.45 -2.64 -28.18
N VAL A 181 3.24 -1.60 -27.37
CA VAL A 181 2.98 -1.74 -25.94
C VAL A 181 1.66 -2.48 -25.76
N ARG A 182 1.65 -3.53 -24.92
CA ARG A 182 0.48 -4.38 -24.67
C ARG A 182 0.12 -4.43 -23.20
N TRP A 183 -1.17 -4.53 -22.91
CA TRP A 183 -1.68 -4.81 -21.58
C TRP A 183 -1.94 -6.32 -21.48
N VAL A 184 -0.87 -7.05 -21.16
CA VAL A 184 -0.80 -8.50 -21.27
C VAL A 184 -1.74 -9.20 -20.30
N SER A 185 -1.82 -8.78 -19.04
CA SER A 185 -2.77 -9.37 -18.07
C SER A 185 -4.22 -9.26 -18.55
N LYS A 186 -4.58 -8.16 -19.21
CA LYS A 186 -5.93 -7.92 -19.76
C LYS A 186 -6.19 -8.64 -21.09
N GLU A 187 -5.19 -8.76 -21.95
CA GLU A 187 -5.31 -9.36 -23.29
C GLU A 187 -5.15 -10.89 -23.27
N ASP A 188 -4.17 -11.40 -22.53
CA ASP A 188 -3.72 -12.80 -22.53
C ASP A 188 -4.08 -13.54 -21.21
N GLY A 189 -4.46 -12.80 -20.15
CA GLY A 189 -4.81 -13.31 -18.83
C GLY A 189 -3.64 -13.33 -17.83
N ASP A 190 -3.94 -13.60 -16.55
CA ASP A 190 -3.00 -13.48 -15.41
C ASP A 190 -1.88 -14.54 -15.37
N GLY A 191 -1.83 -15.46 -16.35
CA GLY A 191 -0.89 -16.57 -16.40
C GLY A 191 0.54 -16.20 -16.81
N THR A 192 0.77 -15.00 -17.33
CA THR A 192 2.06 -14.57 -17.88
C THR A 192 3.08 -14.14 -16.81
N GLY A 193 2.61 -13.82 -15.60
CA GLY A 193 3.45 -13.36 -14.48
C GLY A 193 3.95 -11.91 -14.61
N TYR A 194 3.36 -11.12 -15.52
CA TYR A 194 3.56 -9.66 -15.63
C TYR A 194 2.37 -9.00 -16.34
N ASP A 195 2.09 -7.73 -16.02
CA ASP A 195 0.92 -7.01 -16.53
C ASP A 195 1.16 -6.32 -17.88
N ILE A 196 2.28 -5.60 -18.04
CA ILE A 196 2.52 -4.73 -19.21
C ILE A 196 3.80 -5.15 -19.94
N LEU A 197 3.69 -5.35 -21.26
CA LEU A 197 4.84 -5.42 -22.16
C LEU A 197 5.15 -4.01 -22.70
N SER A 198 6.35 -3.52 -22.43
CA SER A 198 6.89 -2.26 -22.95
C SER A 198 8.29 -2.50 -23.57
N PHE A 199 8.96 -1.42 -23.99
CA PHE A 199 10.25 -1.46 -24.65
C PHE A 199 11.21 -0.38 -24.13
N THR A 200 12.52 -0.62 -24.19
CA THR A 200 13.53 0.44 -24.08
C THR A 200 13.52 1.32 -25.34
N SER A 201 14.23 2.45 -25.32
CA SER A 201 14.43 3.29 -26.51
C SER A 201 15.13 2.55 -27.66
N ASP A 202 15.90 1.51 -27.33
CA ASP A 202 16.65 0.68 -28.26
C ASP A 202 15.84 -0.52 -28.78
N GLY A 203 14.66 -0.75 -28.21
CA GLY A 203 13.72 -1.79 -28.65
C GLY A 203 13.76 -3.09 -27.86
N ASP A 204 14.58 -3.18 -26.80
CA ASP A 204 14.59 -4.33 -25.91
C ASP A 204 13.30 -4.41 -25.11
N LYS A 205 12.81 -5.63 -24.88
CA LYS A 205 11.58 -5.86 -24.12
C LYS A 205 11.74 -5.43 -22.67
N ARG A 206 10.65 -4.94 -22.08
CA ARG A 206 10.49 -4.68 -20.65
C ARG A 206 9.17 -5.29 -20.19
N TRP A 207 9.24 -6.16 -19.20
CA TRP A 207 8.07 -6.73 -18.54
C TRP A 207 7.83 -5.99 -17.24
N LEU A 208 6.64 -5.42 -17.09
CA LEU A 208 6.28 -4.61 -15.93
C LEU A 208 5.16 -5.29 -15.17
N GLU A 209 5.42 -5.64 -13.92
CA GLU A 209 4.42 -6.06 -12.94
C GLU A 209 4.01 -4.84 -12.12
N VAL A 210 2.72 -4.54 -12.04
CA VAL A 210 2.18 -3.31 -11.48
C VAL A 210 1.48 -3.61 -10.16
N LYS A 211 2.01 -3.06 -9.07
CA LYS A 211 1.39 -3.13 -7.74
C LYS A 211 0.88 -1.75 -7.34
N THR A 212 -0.43 -1.58 -7.26
CA THR A 212 -1.06 -0.27 -7.00
C THR A 212 -1.58 -0.17 -5.56
N THR A 213 -1.43 0.99 -4.94
CA THR A 213 -2.01 1.29 -3.63
C THR A 213 -2.46 2.75 -3.51
N ILE A 214 -3.51 2.98 -2.72
CA ILE A 214 -3.92 4.31 -2.25
C ILE A 214 -3.08 4.81 -1.06
N SER A 215 -2.34 3.91 -0.42
CA SER A 215 -1.51 4.15 0.74
C SER A 215 -0.09 4.56 0.35
N SER A 216 0.82 4.54 1.33
CA SER A 216 2.20 4.99 1.20
C SER A 216 3.05 4.03 0.35
N LYS A 217 4.20 4.52 -0.10
CA LYS A 217 5.22 3.71 -0.80
C LYS A 217 5.75 2.48 -0.04
N ARG A 218 5.44 2.34 1.26
CA ARG A 218 5.86 1.21 2.10
C ARG A 218 4.75 0.20 2.37
N ALA A 219 3.52 0.48 1.93
CA ALA A 219 2.41 -0.42 2.17
C ALA A 219 2.67 -1.78 1.51
N GLY A 220 2.33 -2.84 2.23
CA GLY A 220 2.48 -4.22 1.77
C GLY A 220 1.74 -4.47 0.47
N PHE A 221 2.15 -5.51 -0.25
CA PHE A 221 1.48 -5.94 -1.47
C PHE A 221 1.66 -7.45 -1.65
N TRP A 222 0.70 -8.05 -2.35
CA TRP A 222 0.76 -9.46 -2.72
C TRP A 222 1.61 -9.66 -3.96
N ILE A 223 2.35 -10.75 -3.97
CA ILE A 223 3.06 -11.25 -5.14
C ILE A 223 2.77 -12.74 -5.27
N THR A 224 2.38 -13.18 -6.46
CA THR A 224 2.08 -14.59 -6.69
C THR A 224 3.36 -15.41 -6.88
N GLN A 225 3.27 -16.73 -6.70
CA GLN A 225 4.40 -17.63 -6.99
C GLN A 225 4.82 -17.55 -8.47
N ASN A 226 3.87 -17.34 -9.39
CA ASN A 226 4.14 -17.19 -10.81
C ASN A 226 4.92 -15.91 -11.10
N GLU A 227 4.45 -14.75 -10.61
CA GLU A 227 5.16 -13.47 -10.73
C GLU A 227 6.59 -13.55 -10.19
N LEU A 228 6.76 -14.19 -9.03
CA LEU A 228 8.07 -14.36 -8.42
C LEU A 228 9.00 -15.23 -9.30
N SER A 229 8.51 -16.37 -9.80
CA SER A 229 9.27 -17.25 -10.71
C SER A 229 9.68 -16.52 -11.98
N VAL A 230 8.73 -15.85 -12.65
CA VAL A 230 8.98 -15.09 -13.88
C VAL A 230 10.00 -13.97 -13.64
N SER A 231 9.94 -13.30 -12.48
CA SER A 231 10.90 -12.27 -12.09
C SER A 231 12.32 -12.81 -11.88
N ASP A 232 12.45 -14.00 -11.28
CA ASP A 232 13.73 -14.66 -11.01
C ASP A 232 14.34 -15.22 -12.31
N GLU A 233 13.52 -15.70 -13.24
CA GLU A 233 13.93 -16.22 -14.55
C GLU A 233 14.34 -15.13 -15.56
N ASN A 234 13.79 -13.91 -15.43
CA ASN A 234 13.95 -12.83 -16.41
C ASN A 234 14.45 -11.51 -15.79
N PRO A 235 15.55 -11.52 -15.00
CA PRO A 235 15.97 -10.38 -14.18
C PRO A 235 16.35 -9.13 -14.98
N ASP A 236 16.82 -9.31 -16.22
CA ASP A 236 17.27 -8.20 -17.06
C ASP A 236 16.11 -7.36 -17.62
N ILE A 237 14.98 -7.99 -17.93
CA ILE A 237 13.82 -7.35 -18.58
C ILE A 237 12.65 -7.10 -17.62
N TYR A 238 12.56 -7.84 -16.50
CA TYR A 238 11.46 -7.74 -15.55
C TYR A 238 11.64 -6.58 -14.56
N ARG A 239 10.60 -5.79 -14.32
CA ARG A 239 10.59 -4.75 -13.27
C ARG A 239 9.25 -4.78 -12.54
N LEU A 240 9.30 -4.76 -11.21
CA LEU A 240 8.10 -4.47 -10.41
C LEU A 240 7.94 -2.96 -10.28
N VAL A 241 6.80 -2.44 -10.71
CA VAL A 241 6.38 -1.04 -10.61
C VAL A 241 5.42 -0.90 -9.44
N ARG A 242 5.83 -0.18 -8.38
CA ARG A 242 4.92 0.15 -7.27
C ARG A 242 4.34 1.54 -7.49
N LEU A 243 3.03 1.62 -7.73
CA LEU A 243 2.26 2.86 -7.72
C LEU A 243 1.68 3.09 -6.32
N PHE A 244 1.91 4.26 -5.75
CA PHE A 244 1.46 4.61 -4.40
C PHE A 244 0.88 6.04 -4.36
N ASP A 245 0.16 6.34 -3.27
CA ASP A 245 -0.64 7.57 -3.11
C ASP A 245 -1.54 7.82 -4.35
N PHE A 246 -2.00 6.74 -5.01
CA PHE A 246 -2.52 6.76 -6.38
C PHE A 246 -3.70 7.71 -6.59
N LYS A 247 -4.52 7.91 -5.55
CA LYS A 247 -5.70 8.80 -5.61
C LYS A 247 -5.40 10.28 -5.42
N ARG A 248 -4.33 10.61 -4.69
CA ARG A 248 -4.01 12.00 -4.33
C ARG A 248 -2.93 12.54 -5.24
N LYS A 249 -1.79 11.87 -5.23
CA LYS A 249 -0.59 12.26 -5.96
C LYS A 249 0.15 11.01 -6.41
N PRO A 250 -0.33 10.35 -7.49
CA PRO A 250 0.27 9.13 -7.99
C PRO A 250 1.78 9.31 -8.13
N SER A 251 2.50 8.43 -7.44
CA SER A 251 3.94 8.41 -7.41
C SER A 251 4.39 6.96 -7.57
N ALA A 252 5.58 6.76 -8.14
CA ALA A 252 6.05 5.44 -8.46
C ALA A 252 7.50 5.22 -8.04
N PHE A 253 7.87 3.96 -7.82
CA PHE A 253 9.25 3.48 -7.85
C PHE A 253 9.30 2.12 -8.57
N LYS A 254 10.50 1.68 -8.94
CA LYS A 254 10.74 0.35 -9.53
C LYS A 254 11.67 -0.48 -8.68
N LEU A 255 11.44 -1.79 -8.68
CA LEU A 255 12.37 -2.79 -8.17
C LEU A 255 12.88 -3.64 -9.32
N LYS A 256 14.18 -3.94 -9.29
CA LYS A 256 14.84 -4.88 -10.17
C LYS A 256 14.93 -6.23 -9.43
N PRO A 257 14.77 -7.38 -10.10
CA PRO A 257 15.10 -8.67 -9.50
C PRO A 257 16.59 -8.82 -9.14
N PRO A 258 16.94 -9.64 -8.14
CA PRO A 258 16.04 -10.51 -7.38
C PRO A 258 15.21 -9.70 -6.36
N LEU A 259 13.89 -9.92 -6.35
CA LEU A 259 12.98 -9.10 -5.52
C LEU A 259 13.24 -9.28 -4.01
N ARG A 260 13.80 -10.42 -3.61
CA ARG A 260 14.17 -10.74 -2.23
C ARG A 260 15.23 -9.79 -1.64
N ASP A 261 15.98 -9.08 -2.47
CA ASP A 261 16.93 -8.05 -2.01
C ASP A 261 16.22 -6.77 -1.56
N HIS A 262 14.95 -6.61 -1.92
CA HIS A 262 14.17 -5.39 -1.72
C HIS A 262 12.96 -5.58 -0.82
N VAL A 263 12.41 -6.79 -0.73
CA VAL A 263 11.21 -7.09 0.05
C VAL A 263 11.37 -8.36 0.88
N LYS A 264 10.70 -8.39 2.03
CA LYS A 264 10.58 -9.60 2.86
C LYS A 264 9.32 -10.35 2.46
N LEU A 265 9.49 -11.58 1.96
CA LEU A 265 8.38 -12.44 1.60
C LEU A 265 7.84 -13.18 2.83
N HIS A 266 6.53 -13.15 3.01
CA HIS A 266 5.82 -13.90 4.02
C HIS A 266 4.94 -14.94 3.31
N PRO A 267 5.11 -16.24 3.59
CA PRO A 267 4.25 -17.26 2.98
C PRO A 267 2.81 -17.07 3.45
N SER A 268 1.85 -17.14 2.52
CA SER A 268 0.42 -17.00 2.78
C SER A 268 -0.37 -18.23 2.36
N LEU A 269 -0.31 -18.60 1.07
CA LEU A 269 -1.02 -19.74 0.51
C LEU A 269 -0.06 -20.78 -0.06
N TYR A 270 -0.26 -22.04 0.30
CA TYR A 270 0.47 -23.18 -0.26
C TYR A 270 -0.47 -23.99 -1.16
N HIS A 271 0.01 -24.34 -2.35
CA HIS A 271 -0.62 -25.35 -3.18
C HIS A 271 -0.06 -26.73 -2.80
N ALA A 272 -0.94 -27.67 -2.44
CA ALA A 272 -0.56 -29.04 -2.09
C ALA A 272 -0.98 -30.02 -3.19
N SER A 273 -0.13 -30.99 -3.49
CA SER A 273 -0.44 -32.13 -4.35
C SER A 273 -0.10 -33.44 -3.66
N PHE A 274 -0.77 -34.53 -4.05
CA PHE A 274 -0.47 -35.84 -3.52
C PHE A 274 0.92 -36.31 -3.98
N LYS A 275 1.72 -36.77 -3.02
CA LYS A 275 2.99 -37.44 -3.32
C LYS A 275 2.68 -38.89 -3.66
N PHE A 276 2.73 -39.25 -4.94
CA PHE A 276 2.66 -40.65 -5.34
C PHE A 276 3.99 -41.33 -4.98
N THR A 277 3.91 -42.32 -4.10
CA THR A 277 5.00 -43.25 -3.77
C THR A 277 4.98 -44.44 -4.69
#